data_AF-X0UF97-F1
#
_entry.id   AF-X0UF97-F1
#
_cell.length_a   1.000
_cell.length_b   1.000
_cell.length_c   1.000
_cell.angle_alpha   90.00
_cell.angle_beta   90.00
_cell.angle_gamma   90.00
#
_symmetry.space_group_name_H-M   'P 1'
#
loop_
_entity.id
_entity.type
_entity.pdbx_description
1 polymer ?
#
loop_
_entity_poly.entity_id
_entity_poly.type
_entity_poly.pdbx_seq_one_letter_code
_entity_poly.pdbx_strand_id
1 'polypeptide(L)'
;PLNGFSIYTIADMIKALSTQQREIGFVEKELLGQIYKYRVGRYLVYLISYRDPKKYTKGVSFEEPESEAEAVKSYGPAGEIIWRRHRKRKRLARQAQECKICPAFMPAIEELIPWGNWFIAIQPFPITDAHHFVLINEKHMPQTNIDEDILRDVIEFSSQTEGARLFYNGVAASIVQHLHLQGVFQNFPIEDAQTKLLSQREDVKISELIDWPIIGFLFESESKQSLTKEVGAFVDVLKGIPLLKDGSKR
;
A
#
# COMPACT_ATOMS: atom_id res chain seq x y z
N PRO A 1 -12.16 -16.18 -13.42
CA PRO A 1 -10.75 -16.61 -13.57
C PRO A 1 -9.96 -15.52 -14.31
N LEU A 2 -8.96 -14.90 -13.66
CA LEU A 2 -8.07 -13.96 -14.32
C LEU A 2 -7.26 -14.74 -15.36
N ASN A 3 -7.38 -14.37 -16.63
CA ASN A 3 -6.89 -15.16 -17.75
C ASN A 3 -5.38 -15.46 -17.64
N GLY A 4 -5.02 -16.74 -17.64
CA GLY A 4 -3.64 -17.21 -17.93
C GLY A 4 -2.68 -17.33 -16.76
N PHE A 5 -3.03 -16.87 -15.55
CA PHE A 5 -2.26 -17.16 -14.34
C PHE A 5 -2.91 -18.31 -13.59
N SER A 6 -2.14 -19.34 -13.29
CA SER A 6 -2.53 -20.24 -12.23
C SER A 6 -2.35 -19.50 -10.90
N ILE A 7 -3.44 -18.95 -10.36
CA ILE A 7 -3.43 -18.20 -9.11
C ILE A 7 -3.32 -19.22 -7.97
N TYR A 8 -2.12 -19.40 -7.44
CA TYR A 8 -1.88 -20.31 -6.31
C TYR A 8 -1.66 -19.56 -5.00
N THR A 9 -1.25 -18.29 -5.06
CA THR A 9 -0.91 -17.46 -3.89
C THR A 9 -1.54 -16.06 -3.95
N ILE A 10 -1.58 -15.37 -2.81
CA ILE A 10 -1.97 -13.95 -2.75
C ILE A 10 -1.02 -13.09 -3.60
N ALA A 11 0.27 -13.43 -3.64
CA ALA A 11 1.25 -12.73 -4.47
C ALA A 11 0.91 -12.83 -5.97
N ASP A 12 0.53 -14.02 -6.45
CA ASP A 12 0.13 -14.21 -7.86
C ASP A 12 -1.13 -13.43 -8.19
N MET A 13 -2.08 -13.41 -7.27
CA MET A 13 -3.32 -12.64 -7.40
C MET A 13 -3.05 -11.14 -7.52
N ILE A 14 -2.13 -10.58 -6.71
CA ILE A 14 -1.75 -9.17 -6.80
C ILE A 14 -1.04 -8.86 -8.12
N LYS A 15 -0.14 -9.73 -8.57
CA LYS A 15 0.56 -9.58 -9.86
C LYS A 15 -0.40 -9.64 -11.04
N ALA A 16 -1.38 -10.55 -10.99
CA ALA A 16 -2.42 -10.68 -12.00
C ALA A 16 -3.33 -9.43 -12.02
N LEU A 17 -3.79 -8.97 -10.84
CA LEU A 17 -4.55 -7.72 -10.72
C LEU A 17 -3.77 -6.52 -11.25
N SER A 18 -2.48 -6.42 -10.91
CA SER A 18 -1.58 -5.36 -11.40
C SER A 18 -1.47 -5.37 -12.92
N THR A 19 -1.38 -6.55 -13.53
CA THR A 19 -1.31 -6.71 -14.99
C THR A 19 -2.62 -6.27 -15.65
N GLN A 20 -3.76 -6.77 -15.15
CA GLN A 20 -5.09 -6.40 -15.64
C GLN A 20 -5.33 -4.88 -15.53
N GLN A 21 -4.97 -4.27 -14.40
CA GLN A 21 -5.13 -2.83 -14.18
C GLN A 21 -4.23 -1.99 -15.12
N ARG A 22 -3.07 -2.49 -15.53
CA ARG A 22 -2.24 -1.87 -16.59
C ARG A 22 -2.85 -2.02 -17.98
N GLU A 23 -3.50 -3.14 -18.28
CA GLU A 23 -4.12 -3.40 -19.59
C GLU A 23 -5.34 -2.53 -19.85
N ILE A 24 -6.15 -2.28 -18.82
CA ILE A 24 -7.33 -1.42 -18.93
C ILE A 24 -7.00 0.08 -18.81
N GLY A 25 -5.72 0.44 -18.59
CA GLY A 25 -5.27 1.82 -18.52
C GLY A 25 -5.42 2.50 -17.14
N PHE A 26 -5.71 1.76 -16.08
CA PHE A 26 -5.73 2.33 -14.73
C PHE A 26 -4.32 2.71 -14.24
N VAL A 27 -3.34 1.86 -14.53
CA VAL A 27 -1.92 2.17 -14.35
C VAL A 27 -1.33 2.48 -15.72
N GLU A 28 -1.05 3.76 -15.98
CA GLU A 28 -0.43 4.21 -17.23
C GLU A 28 0.97 3.61 -17.40
N LYS A 29 1.21 2.95 -18.54
CA LYS A 29 2.47 2.25 -18.83
C LYS A 29 3.63 3.23 -18.97
N GLU A 30 3.35 4.44 -19.43
CA GLU A 30 4.28 5.55 -19.61
C GLU A 30 4.87 6.02 -18.28
N LEU A 31 4.13 5.89 -17.17
CA LEU A 31 4.62 6.22 -15.83
C LEU A 31 5.69 5.20 -15.40
N LEU A 32 5.49 3.92 -15.69
CA LEU A 32 6.47 2.88 -15.34
C LEU A 32 7.83 3.12 -16.04
N GLY A 33 7.81 3.59 -17.28
CA GLY A 33 9.02 3.96 -18.03
C GLY A 33 9.75 5.21 -17.52
N GLN A 34 9.16 5.92 -16.56
CA GLN A 34 9.69 7.14 -15.95
C GLN A 34 10.20 6.91 -14.51
N ILE A 35 10.39 5.65 -14.12
CA ILE A 35 11.04 5.24 -12.88
C ILE A 35 12.49 4.89 -13.19
N TYR A 36 13.40 5.80 -12.85
CA TYR A 36 14.83 5.61 -13.08
C TYR A 36 15.50 5.12 -11.79
N LYS A 37 16.25 4.02 -11.88
CA LYS A 37 16.99 3.43 -10.75
C LYS A 37 18.48 3.59 -11.00
N TYR A 38 19.21 4.18 -10.07
CA TYR A 38 20.67 4.29 -10.16
C TYR A 38 21.31 4.22 -8.78
N ARG A 39 22.57 3.77 -8.73
CA ARG A 39 23.34 3.71 -7.49
C ARG A 39 24.24 4.92 -7.36
N VAL A 40 24.26 5.53 -6.17
CA VAL A 40 25.16 6.62 -5.79
C VAL A 40 25.87 6.22 -4.51
N GLY A 41 27.10 5.71 -4.64
CA GLY A 41 27.82 5.09 -3.53
C GLY A 41 27.01 3.94 -2.93
N ARG A 42 26.71 4.02 -1.63
CA ARG A 42 25.89 3.03 -0.90
C ARG A 42 24.37 3.20 -1.10
N TYR A 43 23.92 4.25 -1.77
CA TYR A 43 22.50 4.57 -1.91
C TYR A 43 21.94 4.03 -3.23
N LEU A 44 20.76 3.41 -3.17
CA LEU A 44 19.93 3.16 -4.35
C LEU A 44 18.92 4.29 -4.47
N VAL A 45 19.02 5.05 -5.55
CA VAL A 45 18.18 6.23 -5.80
C VAL A 45 17.14 5.90 -6.85
N TYR A 46 15.89 6.22 -6.52
CA TYR A 46 14.74 6.13 -7.42
C TYR A 46 14.33 7.56 -7.81
N LEU A 47 14.54 7.93 -9.06
CA LEU A 47 13.98 9.16 -9.62
C LEU A 47 12.67 8.81 -10.33
N ILE A 48 11.58 9.38 -9.82
CA ILE A 48 10.22 9.16 -10.35
C ILE A 48 9.75 10.48 -10.96
N SER A 49 10.07 10.72 -12.24
CA SER A 49 9.95 12.07 -12.83
C SER A 49 8.51 12.57 -12.93
N TYR A 50 7.53 11.67 -13.09
CA TYR A 50 6.12 12.02 -13.14
C TYR A 50 5.51 12.35 -11.77
N ARG A 51 6.25 12.15 -10.67
CA ARG A 51 5.82 12.60 -9.34
C ARG A 51 6.30 14.02 -9.02
N ASP A 52 6.92 14.72 -9.98
CA ASP A 52 7.22 16.14 -9.86
C ASP A 52 5.90 16.92 -9.72
N PRO A 53 5.61 17.52 -8.55
CA PRO A 53 4.35 18.18 -8.29
C PRO A 53 4.12 19.41 -9.19
N LYS A 54 5.17 19.93 -9.85
CA LYS A 54 5.05 21.01 -10.82
C LYS A 54 4.63 20.52 -12.21
N LYS A 55 4.88 19.24 -12.52
CA LYS A 55 4.62 18.66 -13.85
C LYS A 55 3.38 17.77 -13.87
N TYR A 56 3.04 17.17 -12.74
CA TYR A 56 1.92 16.24 -12.65
C TYR A 56 1.02 16.62 -11.48
N THR A 57 -0.10 17.25 -11.82
CA THR A 57 -1.11 17.70 -10.85
C THR A 57 -2.40 16.88 -10.91
N LYS A 58 -2.53 16.02 -11.93
CA LYS A 58 -3.74 15.24 -12.18
C LYS A 58 -3.63 13.86 -11.55
N GLY A 59 -4.72 13.43 -10.91
CA GLY A 59 -4.91 12.06 -10.44
C GLY A 59 -5.12 11.10 -11.62
N VAL A 60 -5.67 9.92 -11.34
CA VAL A 60 -5.96 8.93 -12.38
C VAL A 60 -6.86 9.57 -13.44
N SER A 61 -6.46 9.49 -14.71
CA SER A 61 -7.29 9.95 -15.83
C SER A 61 -8.40 8.93 -16.07
N PHE A 62 -9.50 9.08 -15.34
CA PHE A 62 -10.69 8.22 -15.49
C PHE A 62 -11.95 9.08 -15.61
N GLU A 63 -12.62 8.95 -16.75
CA GLU A 63 -13.95 9.51 -16.96
C GLU A 63 -14.99 8.46 -16.60
N GLU A 64 -15.89 8.81 -15.68
CA GLU A 64 -16.98 7.92 -15.24
C GLU A 64 -17.97 7.73 -16.40
N PRO A 65 -18.19 6.49 -16.89
CA PRO A 65 -19.09 6.26 -18.02
C PRO A 65 -20.55 6.57 -17.65
N GLU A 66 -21.34 7.09 -18.59
CA GLU A 66 -22.76 7.39 -18.40
C GLU A 66 -23.67 6.18 -18.68
N SER A 67 -23.15 5.17 -19.40
CA SER A 67 -23.88 3.94 -19.73
C SER A 67 -22.97 2.72 -19.86
N GLU A 68 -23.56 1.52 -19.85
CA GLU A 68 -22.84 0.28 -20.12
C GLU A 68 -22.20 0.26 -21.51
N ALA A 69 -22.93 0.75 -22.52
CA ALA A 69 -22.45 0.81 -23.90
C ALA A 69 -21.23 1.71 -24.04
N GLU A 70 -21.21 2.85 -23.34
CA GLU A 70 -20.06 3.74 -23.29
C GLU A 70 -18.87 3.10 -22.56
N ALA A 71 -19.11 2.46 -21.42
CA ALA A 71 -18.07 1.75 -20.70
C ALA A 71 -17.43 0.65 -21.56
N VAL A 72 -18.22 -0.13 -22.30
CA VAL A 72 -17.73 -1.16 -23.22
C VAL A 72 -16.99 -0.56 -24.41
N LYS A 73 -17.44 0.59 -24.92
CA LYS A 73 -16.73 1.32 -25.98
C LYS A 73 -15.35 1.78 -25.51
N SER A 74 -15.23 2.29 -24.28
CA SER A 74 -13.98 2.85 -23.74
C SER A 74 -13.02 1.77 -23.22
N TYR A 75 -13.53 0.69 -22.62
CA TYR A 75 -12.72 -0.30 -21.89
C TYR A 75 -12.88 -1.73 -22.42
N GLY A 76 -13.51 -1.92 -23.58
CA GLY A 76 -13.74 -3.24 -24.18
C GLY A 76 -14.60 -4.14 -23.28
N PRO A 77 -14.33 -5.46 -23.23
CA PRO A 77 -15.08 -6.40 -22.38
C PRO A 77 -15.07 -6.06 -20.89
N ALA A 78 -14.03 -5.36 -20.40
CA ALA A 78 -13.96 -4.92 -19.00
C ALA A 78 -15.02 -3.84 -18.68
N GLY A 79 -15.54 -3.15 -19.70
CA GLY A 79 -16.54 -2.09 -19.56
C GLY A 79 -17.82 -2.52 -18.85
N GLU A 80 -18.30 -3.75 -19.07
CA GLU A 80 -19.49 -4.27 -18.36
C GLU A 80 -19.28 -4.31 -16.84
N ILE A 81 -18.09 -4.79 -16.42
CA ILE A 81 -17.74 -4.91 -15.00
C ILE A 81 -17.52 -3.52 -14.39
N ILE A 82 -16.84 -2.63 -15.12
CA ILE A 82 -16.61 -1.23 -14.72
C ILE A 82 -17.95 -0.52 -14.52
N TRP A 83 -18.90 -0.68 -15.44
CA TRP A 83 -20.24 -0.07 -15.32
C TRP A 83 -21.01 -0.59 -14.11
N ARG A 84 -21.01 -1.91 -13.87
CA ARG A 84 -21.64 -2.51 -12.68
C ARG A 84 -21.01 -1.96 -11.39
N ARG A 85 -19.67 -1.83 -11.38
CA ARG A 85 -18.92 -1.25 -10.26
C ARG A 85 -19.29 0.21 -10.03
N HIS A 86 -19.33 1.03 -11.09
CA HIS A 86 -19.74 2.43 -11.05
C HIS A 86 -21.11 2.58 -10.36
N ARG A 87 -22.12 1.84 -10.84
CA ARG A 87 -23.48 1.89 -10.27
C ARG A 87 -23.51 1.48 -8.80
N LYS A 88 -22.76 0.44 -8.42
CA LYS A 88 -22.65 0.00 -7.03
C LYS A 88 -22.03 1.09 -6.15
N ARG A 89 -20.93 1.69 -6.59
CA ARG A 89 -20.21 2.75 -5.87
C ARG A 89 -21.06 4.02 -5.72
N LYS A 90 -21.73 4.47 -6.78
CA LYS A 90 -22.68 5.59 -6.75
C LYS A 90 -23.81 5.39 -5.73
N ARG A 91 -24.28 4.15 -5.56
CA ARG A 91 -25.26 3.81 -4.52
C ARG A 91 -24.66 3.91 -3.12
N LEU A 92 -23.46 3.36 -2.91
CA LEU A 92 -22.77 3.39 -1.61
C LEU A 92 -22.40 4.82 -1.18
N ALA A 93 -21.98 5.66 -2.13
CA ALA A 93 -21.57 7.04 -1.88
C ALA A 93 -22.68 7.90 -1.23
N ARG A 94 -23.96 7.56 -1.44
CA ARG A 94 -25.10 8.29 -0.84
C ARG A 94 -25.15 8.21 0.68
N GLN A 95 -24.46 7.24 1.28
CA GLN A 95 -24.50 6.93 2.71
C GLN A 95 -23.10 6.94 3.35
N ALA A 96 -22.06 7.23 2.57
CA ALA A 96 -20.67 7.13 2.99
C ALA A 96 -20.03 8.51 3.14
N GLN A 97 -19.08 8.63 4.06
CA GLN A 97 -18.24 9.81 4.18
C GLN A 97 -17.26 9.88 3.00
N GLU A 98 -17.13 11.06 2.38
CA GLU A 98 -16.21 11.27 1.27
C GLU A 98 -14.76 10.95 1.67
N CYS A 99 -14.15 10.02 0.94
CA CYS A 99 -12.77 9.58 1.14
C CYS A 99 -12.24 8.94 -0.13
N LYS A 100 -11.07 9.39 -0.59
CA LYS A 100 -10.48 8.99 -1.87
C LYS A 100 -10.18 7.49 -2.00
N ILE A 101 -10.09 6.76 -0.89
CA ILE A 101 -9.82 5.32 -0.86
C ILE A 101 -10.95 4.52 -0.19
N CYS A 102 -12.08 5.16 0.14
CA CYS A 102 -13.28 4.40 0.46
C CYS A 102 -13.81 3.76 -0.83
N PRO A 103 -14.19 2.47 -0.82
CA PRO A 103 -14.72 1.80 -2.01
C PRO A 103 -15.89 2.53 -2.69
N ALA A 104 -16.64 3.35 -1.95
CA ALA A 104 -17.74 4.15 -2.48
C ALA A 104 -17.30 5.29 -3.42
N PHE A 105 -16.08 5.80 -3.27
CA PHE A 105 -15.57 6.97 -3.98
C PHE A 105 -14.34 6.69 -4.86
N MET A 106 -13.84 5.45 -4.84
CA MET A 106 -12.75 5.04 -5.73
C MET A 106 -13.20 4.97 -7.21
N PRO A 107 -12.35 5.34 -8.18
CA PRO A 107 -12.67 5.31 -9.62
C PRO A 107 -13.15 3.94 -10.09
N ALA A 108 -14.31 3.84 -10.76
CA ALA A 108 -14.92 2.55 -11.13
C ALA A 108 -14.03 1.63 -11.99
N ILE A 109 -13.00 2.15 -12.66
CA ILE A 109 -11.98 1.34 -13.33
C ILE A 109 -11.11 0.51 -12.36
N GLU A 110 -10.89 1.04 -11.16
CA GLU A 110 -10.08 0.42 -10.12
C GLU A 110 -10.81 -0.77 -9.48
N GLU A 111 -10.17 -1.93 -9.51
CA GLU A 111 -10.67 -3.16 -8.92
C GLU A 111 -10.09 -3.40 -7.52
N LEU A 112 -10.93 -3.93 -6.65
CA LEU A 112 -10.61 -4.25 -5.27
C LEU A 112 -10.78 -5.74 -5.05
N ILE A 113 -9.79 -6.36 -4.43
CA ILE A 113 -9.87 -7.75 -3.98
C ILE A 113 -10.09 -7.76 -2.46
N PRO A 114 -11.17 -8.34 -1.95
CA PRO A 114 -11.37 -8.48 -0.51
C PRO A 114 -10.38 -9.50 0.07
N TRP A 115 -9.79 -9.17 1.23
CA TRP A 115 -8.96 -10.06 2.03
C TRP A 115 -9.18 -9.74 3.51
N GLY A 116 -9.83 -10.65 4.24
CA GLY A 116 -10.23 -10.39 5.64
C GLY A 116 -11.02 -9.08 5.77
N ASN A 117 -10.58 -8.20 6.68
CA ASN A 117 -11.14 -6.85 6.88
C ASN A 117 -10.47 -5.78 6.00
N TRP A 118 -9.87 -6.17 4.87
CA TRP A 118 -9.11 -5.29 4.00
C TRP A 118 -9.50 -5.46 2.54
N PHE A 119 -9.18 -4.44 1.74
CA PHE A 119 -9.17 -4.50 0.29
C PHE A 119 -7.74 -4.37 -0.21
N ILE A 120 -7.39 -5.20 -1.19
CA ILE A 120 -6.17 -5.06 -1.96
C ILE A 120 -6.51 -4.28 -3.23
N ALA A 121 -5.82 -3.17 -3.45
CA ALA A 121 -5.94 -2.30 -4.62
C ALA A 121 -4.57 -2.11 -5.28
N ILE A 122 -4.52 -1.70 -6.54
CA ILE A 122 -3.26 -1.38 -7.21
C ILE A 122 -2.98 0.10 -7.05
N GLN A 123 -1.73 0.48 -6.78
CA GLN A 123 -1.36 1.89 -6.71
C GLN A 123 -1.25 2.45 -8.14
N PRO A 124 -2.13 3.39 -8.56
CA PRO A 124 -2.10 3.95 -9.93
C PRO A 124 -0.83 4.74 -10.23
N PHE A 125 -0.19 5.30 -9.20
CA PHE A 125 1.07 6.03 -9.30
C PHE A 125 2.17 5.21 -8.62
N PRO A 126 2.71 4.15 -9.25
CA PRO A 126 3.71 3.30 -8.61
C PRO A 126 4.94 4.10 -8.13
N ILE A 127 5.72 3.52 -7.21
CA ILE A 127 7.07 4.03 -6.88
C ILE A 127 8.16 3.04 -7.32
N THR A 128 7.74 1.84 -7.70
CA THR A 128 8.54 0.78 -8.30
C THR A 128 7.76 0.15 -9.44
N ASP A 129 8.47 -0.42 -10.40
CA ASP A 129 7.93 -1.30 -11.45
C ASP A 129 7.45 -2.67 -10.91
N ALA A 130 7.96 -3.08 -9.74
CA ALA A 130 7.69 -4.33 -9.04
C ALA A 130 6.34 -4.36 -8.29
N HIS A 131 5.24 -4.14 -9.04
CA HIS A 131 3.85 -4.30 -8.59
C HIS A 131 3.53 -3.58 -7.28
N HIS A 132 3.38 -2.25 -7.34
CA HIS A 132 2.94 -1.45 -6.21
C HIS A 132 1.42 -1.61 -5.97
N PHE A 133 1.05 -2.03 -4.77
CA PHE A 133 -0.33 -2.18 -4.31
C PHE A 133 -0.59 -1.42 -3.02
N VAL A 134 -1.86 -1.31 -2.64
CA VAL A 134 -2.33 -0.68 -1.40
C VAL A 134 -3.24 -1.68 -0.69
N LEU A 135 -3.03 -1.87 0.61
CA LEU A 135 -3.92 -2.61 1.49
C LEU A 135 -4.77 -1.60 2.26
N ILE A 136 -6.07 -1.53 1.99
CA ILE A 136 -6.99 -0.51 2.52
C ILE A 136 -7.90 -1.19 3.54
N ASN A 137 -8.00 -0.66 4.76
CA ASN A 137 -8.92 -1.25 5.74
C ASN A 137 -10.36 -1.09 5.25
N GLU A 138 -11.22 -2.11 5.40
CA GLU A 138 -12.61 -2.02 4.98
C GLU A 138 -13.36 -0.91 5.74
N LYS A 139 -13.01 -0.71 7.01
CA LYS A 139 -13.56 0.36 7.82
C LYS A 139 -12.83 1.67 7.53
N HIS A 140 -13.60 2.74 7.38
CA HIS A 140 -13.07 4.09 7.37
C HIS A 140 -12.61 4.45 8.78
N MET A 141 -11.30 4.38 9.03
CA MET A 141 -10.69 4.74 10.30
C MET A 141 -9.38 5.50 10.08
N PRO A 142 -9.02 6.48 10.93
CA PRO A 142 -7.79 7.25 10.77
C PRO A 142 -6.54 6.38 10.68
N GLN A 143 -5.53 6.84 9.95
CA GLN A 143 -4.23 6.18 9.85
C GLN A 143 -3.62 5.90 11.22
N THR A 144 -3.82 6.77 12.21
CA THR A 144 -3.33 6.61 13.58
C THR A 144 -3.92 5.42 14.34
N ASN A 145 -4.98 4.78 13.83
CA ASN A 145 -5.65 3.66 14.48
C ASN A 145 -4.96 2.33 14.16
N ILE A 146 -3.64 2.26 14.36
CA ILE A 146 -2.90 1.01 14.32
C ILE A 146 -2.88 0.41 15.73
N ASP A 147 -3.50 -0.75 15.93
CA ASP A 147 -3.52 -1.48 17.19
C ASP A 147 -3.01 -2.92 17.00
N GLU A 148 -3.05 -3.73 18.06
CA GLU A 148 -2.59 -5.12 18.01
C GLU A 148 -3.35 -5.97 16.98
N ASP A 149 -4.66 -5.73 16.81
CA ASP A 149 -5.48 -6.44 15.83
C ASP A 149 -5.07 -6.10 14.40
N ILE A 150 -4.83 -4.81 14.11
CA ILE A 150 -4.33 -4.35 12.82
C ILE A 150 -2.92 -4.90 12.55
N LEU A 151 -2.04 -4.90 13.55
CA LEU A 151 -0.69 -5.45 13.42
C LEU A 151 -0.71 -6.96 13.13
N ARG A 152 -1.61 -7.70 13.80
CA ARG A 152 -1.82 -9.13 13.53
C ARG A 152 -2.24 -9.34 12.08
N ASP A 153 -3.20 -8.58 11.58
CA ASP A 153 -3.64 -8.68 10.18
C ASP A 153 -2.48 -8.39 9.22
N VAL A 154 -1.67 -7.37 9.48
CA VAL A 154 -0.51 -7.00 8.64
C VAL A 154 0.57 -8.10 8.63
N ILE A 155 0.87 -8.68 9.78
CA ILE A 155 1.82 -9.79 9.91
C ILE A 155 1.28 -11.05 9.21
N GLU A 156 -0.01 -11.34 9.38
CA GLU A 156 -0.67 -12.46 8.69
C GLU A 156 -0.59 -12.30 7.17
N PHE A 157 -0.97 -11.13 6.66
CA PHE A 157 -0.90 -10.81 5.23
C PHE A 157 0.51 -11.02 4.68
N SER A 158 1.51 -10.50 5.39
CA SER A 158 2.92 -10.60 4.99
C SER A 158 3.38 -12.06 4.96
N SER A 159 2.95 -12.88 5.92
CA SER A 159 3.28 -14.32 5.95
C SER A 159 2.63 -15.12 4.81
N GLN A 160 1.49 -14.67 4.30
CA GLN A 160 0.77 -15.31 3.19
C GLN A 160 1.17 -14.77 1.81
N THR A 161 1.92 -13.66 1.75
CA THR A 161 2.24 -12.93 0.53
C THR A 161 3.75 -12.85 0.35
N GLU A 162 4.35 -13.98 -0.03
CA GLU A 162 5.80 -14.11 -0.18
C GLU A 162 6.40 -13.00 -1.08
N GLY A 163 7.47 -12.38 -0.57
CA GLY A 163 8.20 -11.32 -1.26
C GLY A 163 7.55 -9.92 -1.20
N ALA A 164 6.36 -9.77 -0.60
CA ALA A 164 5.78 -8.46 -0.39
C ALA A 164 6.45 -7.73 0.79
N ARG A 165 6.68 -6.43 0.64
CA ARG A 165 7.11 -5.51 1.69
C ARG A 165 5.99 -4.51 1.90
N LEU A 166 5.52 -4.39 3.14
CA LEU A 166 4.47 -3.45 3.52
C LEU A 166 5.06 -2.21 4.22
N PHE A 167 4.47 -1.05 3.95
CA PHE A 167 4.81 0.22 4.54
C PHE A 167 3.57 0.85 5.15
N TYR A 168 3.70 1.25 6.41
CA TYR A 168 2.73 2.07 7.10
C TYR A 168 3.38 3.42 7.43
N ASN A 169 2.79 4.50 6.94
CA ASN A 169 3.36 5.86 7.04
C ASN A 169 2.75 6.70 8.16
N GLY A 170 1.77 6.18 8.90
CA GLY A 170 1.04 6.91 9.95
C GLY A 170 0.60 8.31 9.50
N VAL A 171 0.95 9.33 10.29
CA VAL A 171 0.58 10.73 10.04
C VAL A 171 1.26 11.36 8.80
N ALA A 172 2.30 10.74 8.25
CA ALA A 172 2.97 11.20 7.03
C ALA A 172 2.27 10.71 5.75
N ALA A 173 1.20 9.92 5.85
CA ALA A 173 0.42 9.48 4.71
C ALA A 173 -0.30 10.67 4.04
N SER A 174 -0.45 10.62 2.71
CA SER A 174 -1.23 11.62 1.96
C SER A 174 -2.74 11.53 2.18
N ILE A 175 -3.22 10.41 2.75
CA ILE A 175 -4.62 10.17 3.11
C ILE A 175 -4.62 9.70 4.56
N VAL A 176 -4.79 10.66 5.49
CA VAL A 176 -4.67 10.43 6.94
C VAL A 176 -5.96 9.91 7.58
N GLN A 177 -7.10 10.11 6.93
CA GLN A 177 -8.43 9.79 7.45
C GLN A 177 -8.81 8.31 7.28
N HIS A 178 -8.08 7.55 6.45
CA HIS A 178 -8.39 6.15 6.16
C HIS A 178 -7.11 5.30 6.17
N LEU A 179 -7.06 4.37 7.12
CA LEU A 179 -6.01 3.40 7.36
C LEU A 179 -5.74 2.57 6.11
N HIS A 180 -4.50 2.65 5.64
CA HIS A 180 -4.00 1.86 4.54
C HIS A 180 -2.49 1.66 4.67
N LEU A 181 -2.01 0.55 4.10
CA LEU A 181 -0.60 0.27 3.92
C LEU A 181 -0.26 0.29 2.42
N GLN A 182 0.96 0.68 2.09
CA GLN A 182 1.50 0.50 0.75
C GLN A 182 2.27 -0.80 0.70
N GLY A 183 2.29 -1.47 -0.44
CA GLY A 183 3.00 -2.73 -0.62
C GLY A 183 3.72 -2.82 -1.95
N VAL A 184 4.92 -3.39 -1.97
CA VAL A 184 5.67 -3.65 -3.22
C VAL A 184 6.42 -4.99 -3.12
N PHE A 185 6.87 -5.52 -4.26
CA PHE A 185 7.70 -6.73 -4.30
C PHE A 185 9.20 -6.46 -4.47
N GLN A 186 9.59 -5.19 -4.50
CA GLN A 186 10.98 -4.75 -4.59
C GLN A 186 11.69 -4.87 -3.24
N ASN A 187 12.88 -5.48 -3.23
CA ASN A 187 13.77 -5.43 -2.07
C ASN A 187 14.31 -4.01 -1.87
N PHE A 188 14.36 -3.54 -0.63
CA PHE A 188 14.94 -2.27 -0.23
C PHE A 188 16.29 -2.46 0.47
N PRO A 189 17.24 -1.51 0.33
CA PRO A 189 18.54 -1.63 0.98
C PRO A 189 18.51 -1.68 2.51
N ILE A 190 17.39 -1.29 3.14
CA ILE A 190 17.21 -1.41 4.60
C ILE A 190 17.14 -2.87 5.06
N GLU A 191 16.71 -3.78 4.18
CA GLU A 191 16.65 -5.22 4.46
C GLU A 191 18.06 -5.83 4.60
N ASP A 192 19.07 -5.21 3.98
CA ASP A 192 20.49 -5.61 4.07
C ASP A 192 21.27 -4.80 5.13
N ALA A 193 20.59 -3.96 5.91
CA ALA A 193 21.23 -3.12 6.91
C ALA A 193 21.90 -4.00 7.97
N GLN A 194 23.11 -3.60 8.38
CA GLN A 194 23.76 -4.26 9.50
C GLN A 194 22.95 -4.00 10.78
N THR A 195 22.91 -4.99 11.67
CA THR A 195 22.17 -4.90 12.92
C THR A 195 23.02 -5.31 14.11
N LYS A 196 22.66 -4.79 15.27
CA LYS A 196 23.24 -5.17 16.56
C LYS A 196 22.11 -5.56 17.51
N LEU A 197 22.19 -6.77 18.05
CA LEU A 197 21.21 -7.27 19.01
C LEU A 197 21.22 -6.39 20.26
N LEU A 198 20.07 -5.81 20.60
CA LEU A 198 19.87 -5.00 21.80
C LEU A 198 19.26 -5.82 22.93
N SER A 199 18.28 -6.65 22.61
CA SER A 199 17.53 -7.43 23.58
C SER A 199 16.91 -8.66 22.93
N GLN A 200 16.58 -9.64 23.76
CA GLN A 200 15.74 -10.76 23.38
C GLN A 200 14.65 -10.90 24.45
N ARG A 201 13.38 -10.91 24.02
CA ARG A 201 12.21 -11.07 24.87
C ARG A 201 11.46 -12.31 24.41
N GLU A 202 11.42 -13.32 25.27
CA GLU A 202 10.91 -14.65 24.88
C GLU A 202 11.64 -15.14 23.61
N ASP A 203 10.93 -15.33 22.51
CA ASP A 203 11.46 -15.73 21.21
C ASP A 203 11.64 -14.55 20.21
N VAL A 204 11.37 -13.31 20.64
CA VAL A 204 11.55 -12.10 19.80
C VAL A 204 12.94 -11.50 20.02
N LYS A 205 13.72 -11.42 18.94
CA LYS A 205 14.97 -10.66 18.90
C LYS A 205 14.67 -9.22 18.51
N ILE A 206 15.26 -8.28 19.26
CA ILE A 206 15.16 -6.85 19.00
C ILE A 206 16.57 -6.33 18.77
N SER A 207 16.81 -5.83 17.56
CA SER A 207 18.10 -5.31 17.14
C SER A 207 17.98 -3.84 16.70
N GLU A 208 19.03 -3.05 16.90
CA GLU A 208 19.14 -1.73 16.26
C GLU A 208 19.81 -1.87 14.89
N LEU A 209 19.41 -1.02 13.93
CA LEU A 209 20.16 -0.83 12.69
C LEU A 209 21.45 -0.05 12.99
N ILE A 210 22.60 -0.59 12.58
CA ILE A 210 23.91 0.08 12.68
C ILE A 210 24.36 0.56 11.30
N ASP A 211 25.15 1.63 11.28
CA ASP A 211 25.62 2.30 10.05
C ASP A 211 24.50 2.75 9.08
N TRP A 212 23.26 2.85 9.57
CA TRP A 212 22.10 3.31 8.82
C TRP A 212 21.82 4.81 9.07
N PRO A 213 21.38 5.60 8.07
CA PRO A 213 21.21 7.06 8.23
C PRO A 213 20.16 7.51 9.24
N ILE A 214 19.30 6.60 9.69
CA ILE A 214 18.23 6.87 10.66
C ILE A 214 18.20 5.77 11.72
N ILE A 215 17.72 6.12 12.91
CA ILE A 215 17.45 5.13 13.96
C ILE A 215 16.35 4.18 13.44
N GLY A 216 16.63 2.89 13.52
CA GLY A 216 15.69 1.84 13.18
C GLY A 216 15.85 0.65 14.10
N PHE A 217 14.75 -0.05 14.34
CA PHE A 217 14.71 -1.27 15.13
C PHE A 217 14.18 -2.40 14.26
N LEU A 218 14.81 -3.57 14.37
CA LEU A 218 14.41 -4.80 13.72
C LEU A 218 13.86 -5.76 14.79
N PHE A 219 12.66 -6.27 14.56
CA PHE A 219 12.00 -7.28 15.39
C PHE A 219 11.90 -8.57 14.59
N GLU A 220 12.41 -9.67 15.13
CA GLU A 220 12.45 -10.97 14.46
C GLU A 220 11.95 -12.07 15.39
N SER A 221 11.05 -12.92 14.90
CA SER A 221 10.54 -14.10 15.59
C SER A 221 9.87 -15.04 14.58
N GLU A 222 9.93 -16.34 14.84
CA GLU A 222 9.18 -17.36 14.09
C GLU A 222 7.69 -17.41 14.50
N SER A 223 7.35 -16.84 15.67
CA SER A 223 5.99 -16.74 16.19
C SER A 223 5.35 -15.43 15.79
N LYS A 224 4.35 -15.51 14.88
CA LYS A 224 3.51 -14.35 14.52
C LYS A 224 2.88 -13.69 15.73
N GLN A 225 2.48 -14.49 16.72
CA GLN A 225 1.85 -13.98 17.95
C GLN A 225 2.84 -13.19 18.80
N SER A 226 4.04 -13.71 19.04
CA SER A 226 5.08 -13.04 19.82
C SER A 226 5.52 -11.75 19.12
N LEU A 227 5.70 -11.79 17.80
CA LEU A 227 6.06 -10.63 17.00
C LEU A 227 4.98 -9.54 17.06
N THR A 228 3.70 -9.92 16.92
CA THR A 228 2.56 -8.98 17.01
C THR A 228 2.55 -8.28 18.37
N LYS A 229 2.68 -9.04 19.46
CA LYS A 229 2.65 -8.52 20.83
C LYS A 229 3.80 -7.54 21.10
N GLU A 230 5.03 -7.91 20.74
CA GLU A 230 6.19 -7.05 21.00
C GLU A 230 6.22 -5.80 20.11
N VAL A 231 5.86 -5.91 18.82
CA VAL A 231 5.73 -4.74 17.94
C VAL A 231 4.58 -3.84 18.41
N GLY A 232 3.46 -4.42 18.84
CA GLY A 232 2.33 -3.67 19.40
C GLY A 232 2.72 -2.87 20.64
N ALA A 233 3.39 -3.51 21.60
CA ALA A 233 3.91 -2.84 22.80
C ALA A 233 4.87 -1.69 22.44
N PHE A 234 5.75 -1.90 21.45
CA PHE A 234 6.66 -0.85 20.97
C PHE A 234 5.90 0.33 20.33
N VAL A 235 4.93 0.06 19.48
CA VAL A 235 4.08 1.08 18.85
C VAL A 235 3.30 1.88 19.90
N ASP A 236 2.78 1.24 20.94
CA ASP A 236 2.06 1.92 22.01
C ASP A 236 2.96 2.85 22.83
N VAL A 237 4.21 2.44 23.07
CA VAL A 237 5.23 3.34 23.65
C VAL A 237 5.42 4.55 22.74
N LEU A 238 5.57 4.36 21.43
CA LEU A 238 5.74 5.48 20.48
C LEU A 238 4.54 6.44 20.47
N LYS A 239 3.30 5.93 20.56
CA LYS A 239 2.10 6.78 20.67
C LYS A 239 2.06 7.58 21.98
N GLY A 240 2.59 7.01 23.06
CA GLY A 240 2.65 7.64 24.38
C GLY A 240 3.70 8.74 24.52
N ILE A 241 4.66 8.83 23.58
CA ILE A 241 5.65 9.91 23.56
C ILE A 241 4.96 11.19 23.06
N PRO A 242 4.93 12.29 23.84
CA PRO A 242 4.41 13.55 23.34
C PRO A 242 5.17 13.95 22.08
N LEU A 243 4.46 14.08 20.96
CA LEU A 243 5.03 14.72 19.78
C LEU A 243 5.52 16.09 20.22
N LEU A 244 6.82 16.38 20.01
CA LEU A 244 7.38 17.70 20.23
C LEU A 244 6.50 18.71 19.49
N LYS A 245 5.66 19.42 20.24
CA LYS A 245 4.86 20.53 19.72
C LYS A 245 5.86 21.54 19.17
N ASP A 246 5.67 21.88 17.90
CA ASP A 246 6.31 22.93 17.12
C ASP A 246 7.58 23.54 17.73
N GLY A 247 8.67 23.32 17.00
CA GLY A 247 9.86 24.17 17.06
C GLY A 247 9.49 25.62 16.74
N SER A 248 8.98 26.31 17.75
CA SER A 248 9.23 27.74 17.92
C SER A 248 10.73 27.97 17.78
N LYS A 249 11.10 28.61 16.67
CA LYS A 249 12.33 29.38 16.44
C LYS A 249 13.56 28.97 17.26
N ARG A 250 14.53 28.34 16.61
CA ARG A 250 15.96 28.65 16.81
C ARG A 250 16.64 28.74 15.46
#